data_AF-A0A519ZCI2-F1
#
_entry.id   AF-A0A519ZCI2-F1
#
_cell.length_a   1.000
_cell.length_b   1.000
_cell.length_c   1.000
_cell.angle_alpha   90.00
_cell.angle_beta   90.00
_cell.angle_gamma   90.00
#
_symmetry.space_group_name_H-M   'P 1'
#
loop_
_entity.id
_entity.type
_entity.pdbx_description
1 polymer ?
#
loop_
_entity_poly.entity_id
_entity_poly.type
_entity_poly.pdbx_seq_one_letter_code
_entity_poly.pdbx_strand_id
1 'polypeptide(L)'
;PYDLTEPGYLDSQRRLGEAMAQAVRDAGVKRVVFLSSLGADQPGGTGLIRPMHDQEERLRAIPGLDLMCLRAGAFMENLYGALPAVREAGVVADGFLPDLPIPMVATRDIADTALQALPDPGWTGHPVREVLGPRDISMNEVTRLLAERLNLPQLAYVQLPRSELERVLAEAGFAPDVAVLTGELTEAINAGRVRTTLGRSAASTTPTDVAGFAQELAAAFNA
;
A
#
# COMPACT_ATOMS: atom_id res chain seq x y z
N PRO A 1 -2.99 11.50 -10.02
CA PRO A 1 -2.80 10.03 -10.09
C PRO A 1 -1.68 9.71 -11.07
N TYR A 2 -0.81 8.76 -10.76
CA TYR A 2 0.18 8.28 -11.72
C TYR A 2 -0.45 7.20 -12.61
N ASP A 3 -0.07 7.17 -13.88
CA ASP A 3 -0.60 6.23 -14.86
C ASP A 3 0.24 4.95 -14.82
N LEU A 4 -0.42 3.80 -14.56
CA LEU A 4 0.21 2.48 -14.50
C LEU A 4 0.47 1.89 -15.90
N THR A 5 -0.10 2.51 -16.94
CA THR A 5 0.03 2.08 -18.34
C THR A 5 1.20 2.76 -19.07
N GLU A 6 1.76 3.82 -18.47
CA GLU A 6 2.87 4.58 -19.04
C GLU A 6 4.22 4.06 -18.50
N PRO A 7 5.23 3.84 -19.37
CA PRO A 7 6.54 3.37 -18.94
C PRO A 7 7.34 4.46 -18.21
N GLY A 8 8.35 4.04 -17.46
CA GLY A 8 9.26 4.95 -16.77
C GLY A 8 8.69 5.41 -15.43
N TYR A 9 8.07 4.50 -14.69
CA TYR A 9 7.41 4.76 -13.41
C TYR A 9 8.34 5.47 -12.43
N LEU A 10 9.54 4.93 -12.18
CA LEU A 10 10.50 5.52 -11.23
C LEU A 10 10.93 6.93 -11.63
N ASP A 11 11.09 7.18 -12.92
CA ASP A 11 11.45 8.48 -13.46
C ASP A 11 10.31 9.49 -13.31
N SER A 12 9.08 9.05 -13.55
CA SER A 12 7.88 9.84 -13.34
C SER A 12 7.71 10.22 -11.86
N GLN A 13 7.83 9.26 -10.95
CA GLN A 13 7.75 9.48 -9.50
C GLN A 13 8.86 10.41 -9.02
N ARG A 14 10.09 10.29 -9.53
CA ARG A 14 11.18 11.21 -9.21
C ARG A 14 10.84 12.64 -9.59
N ARG A 15 10.39 12.89 -10.83
CA ARG A 15 10.02 14.25 -11.29
C ARG A 15 8.89 14.84 -10.47
N LEU A 16 7.87 14.03 -10.15
CA LEU A 16 6.75 14.44 -9.32
C LEU A 16 7.22 14.81 -7.90
N GLY A 17 8.05 13.95 -7.31
CA GLY A 17 8.60 14.17 -5.97
C GLY A 17 9.48 15.42 -5.87
N GLU A 18 10.29 15.68 -6.90
CA GLU A 18 11.08 16.91 -7.04
C GLU A 18 10.21 18.16 -7.11
N ALA A 19 9.16 18.12 -7.94
CA ALA A 19 8.21 19.22 -8.05
C ALA A 19 7.49 19.48 -6.72
N MET A 20 7.07 18.44 -6.01
CA MET A 20 6.45 18.56 -4.68
C MET A 20 7.42 19.18 -3.65
N ALA A 21 8.65 18.66 -3.56
CA ALA A 21 9.64 19.18 -2.62
C ALA A 21 10.03 20.63 -2.95
N GLN A 22 10.08 20.99 -4.23
CA GLN A 22 10.30 22.37 -4.67
C GLN A 22 9.15 23.28 -4.24
N ALA A 23 7.91 22.87 -4.47
CA ALA A 23 6.73 23.65 -4.05
C ALA A 23 6.69 23.86 -2.52
N VAL A 24 7.03 22.83 -1.73
CA VAL A 24 7.13 22.94 -0.26
C VAL A 24 8.16 23.99 0.15
N ARG A 25 9.34 24.01 -0.50
CA ARG A 25 10.39 25.03 -0.26
C ARG A 25 9.92 26.43 -0.64
N ASP A 26 9.42 26.60 -1.85
CA ASP A 26 9.07 27.91 -2.41
C ASP A 26 7.91 28.56 -1.66
N ALA A 27 6.93 27.75 -1.23
CA ALA A 27 5.82 28.23 -0.40
C ALA A 27 6.21 28.44 1.08
N GLY A 28 7.44 28.08 1.49
CA GLY A 28 7.89 28.21 2.87
C GLY A 28 7.11 27.36 3.87
N VAL A 29 6.54 26.24 3.41
CA VAL A 29 5.75 25.32 4.25
C VAL A 29 6.62 24.81 5.40
N LYS A 30 6.09 24.89 6.62
CA LYS A 30 6.80 24.50 7.85
C LYS A 30 6.45 23.10 8.35
N ARG A 31 5.34 22.55 7.89
CA ARG A 31 4.82 21.27 8.36
C ARG A 31 4.20 20.47 7.23
N VAL A 32 4.60 19.21 7.09
CA VAL A 32 4.06 18.26 6.11
C VAL A 32 3.73 16.95 6.82
N VAL A 33 2.54 16.43 6.54
CA VAL A 33 2.20 15.02 6.78
C VAL A 33 2.25 14.32 5.43
N PHE A 34 3.18 13.38 5.28
CA PHE A 34 3.42 12.67 4.03
C PHE A 34 2.92 11.23 4.14
N LEU A 35 2.00 10.83 3.25
CA LEU A 35 1.62 9.44 3.11
C LEU A 35 2.76 8.67 2.45
N SER A 36 3.41 7.83 3.24
CA SER A 36 4.47 6.91 2.85
C SER A 36 3.96 5.46 2.95
N SER A 37 4.86 4.49 2.91
CA SER A 37 4.53 3.06 2.94
C SER A 37 5.47 2.30 3.86
N LEU A 38 5.00 1.18 4.42
CA LEU A 38 5.92 0.20 5.00
C LEU A 38 6.95 -0.22 3.95
N GLY A 39 8.22 -0.40 4.34
CA GLY A 39 9.31 -0.65 3.40
C GLY A 39 9.96 0.61 2.83
N ALA A 40 9.41 1.81 3.07
CA ALA A 40 10.07 3.08 2.70
C ALA A 40 11.32 3.39 3.56
N ASP A 41 11.58 2.62 4.62
CA ASP A 41 12.87 2.63 5.33
C ASP A 41 14.03 2.10 4.47
N GLN A 42 13.74 1.34 3.41
CA GLN A 42 14.75 0.72 2.57
C GLN A 42 15.05 1.57 1.32
N PRO A 43 16.33 1.78 0.98
CA PRO A 43 16.72 2.58 -0.19
C PRO A 43 16.47 1.90 -1.55
N GLY A 44 16.09 0.61 -1.55
CA GLY A 44 15.83 -0.16 -2.76
C GLY A 44 15.38 -1.58 -2.45
N GLY A 45 15.08 -2.35 -3.50
CA GLY A 45 14.61 -3.73 -3.34
C GLY A 45 13.11 -3.85 -3.04
N THR A 46 12.37 -2.75 -2.99
CA THR A 46 10.95 -2.69 -2.58
C THR A 46 10.00 -2.40 -3.74
N GLY A 47 10.49 -2.49 -4.98
CA GLY A 47 9.67 -2.34 -6.18
C GLY A 47 8.95 -0.99 -6.24
N LEU A 48 7.63 -1.03 -6.41
CA LEU A 48 6.78 0.16 -6.47
C LEU A 48 6.83 1.05 -5.20
N ILE A 49 7.33 0.55 -4.07
CA ILE A 49 7.47 1.33 -2.84
C ILE A 49 8.73 2.21 -2.84
N ARG A 50 9.75 1.87 -3.66
CA ARG A 50 11.03 2.59 -3.69
C ARG A 50 10.89 4.13 -3.76
N PRO A 51 10.00 4.71 -4.58
CA PRO A 51 9.85 6.17 -4.64
C PRO A 51 9.39 6.80 -3.32
N MET A 52 8.74 6.05 -2.42
CA MET A 52 8.38 6.56 -1.10
C MET A 52 9.61 6.83 -0.25
N HIS A 53 10.63 5.95 -0.30
CA HIS A 53 11.92 6.21 0.35
C HIS A 53 12.57 7.49 -0.19
N ASP A 54 12.69 7.57 -1.52
CA ASP A 54 13.30 8.72 -2.19
C ASP A 54 12.58 10.03 -1.82
N GLN A 55 11.25 9.99 -1.67
CA GLN A 55 10.46 11.16 -1.31
C GLN A 55 10.55 11.51 0.18
N GLU A 56 10.62 10.53 1.09
CA GLU A 56 10.92 10.79 2.50
C GLU A 56 12.24 11.55 2.63
N GLU A 57 13.31 11.08 1.97
CA GLU A 57 14.62 11.72 2.02
C GLU A 57 14.62 13.13 1.41
N ARG A 58 13.94 13.32 0.27
CA ARG A 58 13.80 14.65 -0.38
C ARG A 58 13.12 15.67 0.53
N LEU A 59 12.08 15.25 1.27
CA LEU A 59 11.37 16.12 2.19
C LEU A 59 12.17 16.37 3.47
N ARG A 60 12.80 15.34 4.05
CA ARG A 60 13.68 15.48 5.24
C ARG A 60 14.83 16.46 5.01
N ALA A 61 15.34 16.53 3.79
CA ALA A 61 16.43 17.43 3.42
C ALA A 61 16.04 18.93 3.42
N ILE A 62 14.75 19.28 3.54
CA ILE A 62 14.29 20.67 3.57
C ILE A 62 14.56 21.27 4.96
N PRO A 63 15.44 22.28 5.09
CA PRO A 63 15.80 22.82 6.41
C PRO A 63 14.61 23.44 7.13
N GLY A 64 14.42 23.05 8.40
CA GLY A 64 13.36 23.57 9.26
C GLY A 64 11.95 23.10 8.90
N LEU A 65 11.81 22.05 8.08
CA LEU A 65 10.55 21.38 7.83
C LEU A 65 10.28 20.31 8.90
N ASP A 66 9.17 20.44 9.61
CA ASP A 66 8.58 19.34 10.38
C ASP A 66 7.89 18.38 9.39
N LEU A 67 8.27 17.10 9.39
CA LEU A 67 7.78 16.08 8.46
C LEU A 67 7.32 14.83 9.21
N MET A 68 6.02 14.56 9.23
CA MET A 68 5.52 13.27 9.69
C MET A 68 5.34 12.32 8.50
N CYS A 69 6.05 11.19 8.50
CA CYS A 69 5.85 10.13 7.51
C CYS A 69 4.84 9.11 8.04
N LEU A 70 3.69 9.00 7.38
CA LEU A 70 2.69 7.97 7.65
C LEU A 70 3.00 6.74 6.82
N ARG A 71 3.66 5.73 7.38
CA ARG A 71 3.99 4.48 6.67
C ARG A 71 2.82 3.50 6.77
N ALA A 72 1.97 3.51 5.74
CA ALA A 72 0.79 2.68 5.71
C ALA A 72 1.08 1.22 5.29
N GLY A 73 0.29 0.28 5.81
CA GLY A 73 0.24 -1.11 5.34
C GLY A 73 -0.38 -1.25 3.95
N ALA A 74 -0.60 -2.48 3.49
CA ALA A 74 -1.24 -2.74 2.21
C ALA A 74 -2.70 -2.24 2.22
N PHE A 75 -3.13 -1.54 1.16
CA PHE A 75 -4.47 -0.96 1.14
C PHE A 75 -5.51 -2.06 0.93
N MET A 76 -6.56 -2.09 1.76
CA MET A 76 -7.67 -3.04 1.58
C MET A 76 -8.38 -2.82 0.24
N GLU A 77 -8.35 -1.60 -0.28
CA GLU A 77 -8.87 -1.21 -1.58
C GLU A 77 -8.18 -1.94 -2.74
N ASN A 78 -6.94 -2.42 -2.58
CA ASN A 78 -6.28 -3.20 -3.62
C ASN A 78 -7.02 -4.53 -3.90
N LEU A 79 -7.84 -5.01 -2.95
CA LEU A 79 -8.66 -6.22 -3.11
C LEU A 79 -9.77 -6.05 -4.16
N TYR A 80 -10.15 -4.81 -4.54
CA TYR A 80 -11.07 -4.59 -5.65
C TYR A 80 -10.52 -5.15 -6.97
N GLY A 81 -9.19 -5.16 -7.13
CA GLY A 81 -8.51 -5.72 -8.30
C GLY A 81 -8.71 -7.23 -8.47
N ALA A 82 -9.06 -7.96 -7.40
CA ALA A 82 -9.33 -9.39 -7.46
C ALA A 82 -10.75 -9.73 -7.96
N LEU A 83 -11.71 -8.79 -7.87
CA LEU A 83 -13.11 -9.08 -8.16
C LEU A 83 -13.36 -9.62 -9.58
N PRO A 84 -12.71 -9.13 -10.65
CA PRO A 84 -12.85 -9.73 -11.99
C PRO A 84 -12.48 -11.22 -12.02
N ALA A 85 -11.36 -11.62 -11.42
CA ALA A 85 -10.94 -13.01 -11.35
C ALA A 85 -11.91 -13.87 -10.52
N VAL A 86 -12.49 -13.30 -9.46
CA VAL A 86 -13.56 -13.96 -8.68
C VAL A 86 -14.79 -14.21 -9.56
N ARG A 87 -15.19 -13.25 -10.41
CA ARG A 87 -16.34 -13.41 -11.32
C ARG A 87 -16.08 -14.43 -12.43
N GLU A 88 -14.91 -14.39 -13.03
CA GLU A 88 -14.59 -15.15 -14.24
C GLU A 88 -14.11 -16.57 -13.95
N ALA A 89 -13.30 -16.74 -12.90
CA ALA A 89 -12.60 -17.98 -12.60
C ALA A 89 -12.90 -18.53 -11.20
N GLY A 90 -13.64 -17.81 -10.36
CA GLY A 90 -13.98 -18.27 -9.00
C GLY A 90 -12.77 -18.36 -8.08
N VAL A 91 -11.75 -17.52 -8.31
CA VAL A 91 -10.50 -17.48 -7.52
C VAL A 91 -10.14 -16.06 -7.13
N VAL A 92 -9.45 -15.92 -5.99
CA VAL A 92 -8.65 -14.73 -5.67
C VAL A 92 -7.21 -15.06 -6.05
N ALA A 93 -6.59 -14.26 -6.91
CA ALA A 93 -5.22 -14.51 -7.36
C ALA A 93 -4.32 -13.29 -7.09
N ASP A 94 -3.15 -13.54 -6.51
CA ASP A 94 -2.10 -12.55 -6.24
C ASP A 94 -0.76 -13.28 -6.05
N GLY A 95 0.37 -12.58 -5.95
CA GLY A 95 1.68 -13.20 -5.75
C GLY A 95 2.10 -13.40 -4.28
N PHE A 96 1.31 -12.94 -3.30
CA PHE A 96 1.63 -13.10 -1.89
C PHE A 96 1.59 -14.58 -1.46
N LEU A 97 2.48 -14.96 -0.54
CA LEU A 97 2.44 -16.27 0.10
C LEU A 97 1.08 -16.47 0.80
N PRO A 98 0.38 -17.60 0.58
CA PRO A 98 -1.01 -17.78 1.01
C PRO A 98 -1.28 -17.52 2.49
N ASP A 99 -0.36 -17.99 3.35
CA ASP A 99 -0.48 -17.94 4.81
C ASP A 99 0.38 -16.85 5.45
N LEU A 100 1.04 -15.99 4.66
CA LEU A 100 1.84 -14.90 5.20
C LEU A 100 0.93 -13.81 5.77
N PRO A 101 0.96 -13.53 7.09
CA PRO A 101 0.21 -12.43 7.66
C PRO A 101 0.87 -11.11 7.28
N ILE A 102 0.10 -10.20 6.68
CA ILE A 102 0.55 -8.85 6.36
C ILE A 102 -0.38 -7.79 6.96
N PRO A 103 0.12 -6.62 7.35
CA PRO A 103 -0.73 -5.52 7.79
C PRO A 103 -1.47 -4.93 6.60
N MET A 104 -2.80 -4.97 6.65
CA MET A 104 -3.68 -4.28 5.71
C MET A 104 -4.39 -3.12 6.40
N VAL A 105 -4.65 -2.02 5.68
CA VAL A 105 -5.29 -0.80 6.21
C VAL A 105 -6.27 -0.23 5.18
N ALA A 106 -7.39 0.33 5.63
CA ALA A 106 -8.31 1.02 4.75
C ALA A 106 -7.87 2.48 4.51
N THR A 107 -8.09 3.02 3.33
CA THR A 107 -7.76 4.41 2.99
C THR A 107 -8.46 5.42 3.88
N ARG A 108 -9.69 5.13 4.35
CA ARG A 108 -10.40 5.98 5.32
C ARG A 108 -9.64 6.13 6.64
N ASP A 109 -9.03 5.06 7.13
CA ASP A 109 -8.29 5.07 8.39
C ASP A 109 -6.96 5.83 8.24
N ILE A 110 -6.35 5.77 7.06
CA ILE A 110 -5.18 6.58 6.70
C ILE A 110 -5.56 8.06 6.69
N ALA A 111 -6.70 8.41 6.08
CA ALA A 111 -7.21 9.77 6.04
C ALA A 111 -7.50 10.30 7.46
N ASP A 112 -8.15 9.51 8.31
CA ASP A 112 -8.39 9.87 9.71
C ASP A 112 -7.09 10.10 10.48
N THR A 113 -6.09 9.25 10.26
CA THR A 113 -4.76 9.41 10.87
C THR A 113 -4.08 10.70 10.40
N ALA A 114 -4.15 11.01 9.11
CA ALA A 114 -3.61 12.25 8.56
C ALA A 114 -4.33 13.50 9.10
N LEU A 115 -5.66 13.45 9.20
CA LEU A 115 -6.48 14.53 9.76
C LEU A 115 -6.20 14.79 11.24
N GLN A 116 -5.82 13.76 12.00
CA GLN A 116 -5.38 13.91 13.39
C GLN A 116 -3.94 14.47 13.47
N ALA A 117 -3.04 14.00 12.60
CA ALA A 117 -1.64 14.40 12.61
C ALA A 117 -1.42 15.85 12.15
N LEU A 118 -2.13 16.31 11.11
CA LEU A 118 -1.95 17.64 10.52
C LEU A 118 -2.06 18.81 11.52
N PRO A 119 -3.11 18.88 12.37
CA PRO A 119 -3.27 19.97 13.33
C PRO A 119 -2.53 19.75 14.65
N ASP A 120 -1.98 18.55 14.91
CA ASP A 120 -1.37 18.20 16.19
C ASP A 120 -0.06 18.99 16.41
N PRO A 121 0.02 19.86 17.45
CA PRO A 121 1.25 20.58 17.77
C PRO A 121 2.27 19.72 18.53
N GLY A 122 1.91 18.49 18.90
CA GLY A 122 2.70 17.58 19.75
C GLY A 122 3.89 16.94 19.06
N TRP A 123 4.10 17.18 17.76
CA TRP A 123 5.22 16.62 17.01
C TRP A 123 6.01 17.69 16.25
N THR A 124 7.32 17.48 16.20
CA THR A 124 8.30 18.28 15.47
C THR A 124 9.41 17.36 14.94
N GLY A 125 10.26 17.88 14.05
CA GLY A 125 11.29 17.07 13.41
C GLY A 125 10.67 16.06 12.44
N HIS A 126 11.20 14.84 12.39
CA HIS A 126 10.87 13.86 11.34
C HIS A 126 10.28 12.53 11.88
N PRO A 127 9.20 12.55 12.69
CA PRO A 127 8.64 11.32 13.22
C PRO A 127 8.05 10.43 12.12
N VAL A 128 8.12 9.12 12.37
CA VAL A 128 7.44 8.11 11.55
C VAL A 128 6.29 7.55 12.35
N ARG A 129 5.11 7.45 11.73
CA ARG A 129 3.94 6.75 12.28
C ARG A 129 3.53 5.67 11.31
N GLU A 130 3.51 4.43 11.77
CA GLU A 130 2.94 3.34 10.99
C GLU A 130 1.42 3.35 11.10
N VAL A 131 0.71 3.06 10.00
CA VAL A 131 -0.76 3.07 9.95
C VAL A 131 -1.23 1.71 9.44
N LEU A 132 -1.85 0.94 10.33
CA LEU A 132 -2.11 -0.48 10.16
C LEU A 132 -3.57 -0.76 10.58
N GLY A 133 -4.27 -1.67 9.89
CA GLY A 133 -5.57 -2.19 10.36
C GLY A 133 -5.45 -2.97 11.66
N PRO A 134 -6.52 -3.53 12.23
CA PRO A 134 -6.54 -4.02 13.61
C PRO A 134 -5.60 -5.19 13.89
N ARG A 135 -5.27 -5.98 12.86
CA ARG A 135 -4.38 -7.14 12.92
C ARG A 135 -3.74 -7.41 11.56
N ASP A 136 -2.75 -8.28 11.55
CA ASP A 136 -2.21 -8.82 10.31
C ASP A 136 -3.14 -9.94 9.80
N ILE A 137 -3.20 -10.10 8.49
CA ILE A 137 -4.09 -11.06 7.83
C ILE A 137 -3.41 -11.66 6.60
N SER A 138 -3.66 -12.94 6.33
CA SER A 138 -3.15 -13.65 5.16
C SER A 138 -4.15 -13.66 4.01
N MET A 139 -3.67 -13.88 2.78
CA MET A 139 -4.57 -13.93 1.61
C MET A 139 -5.55 -15.12 1.67
N ASN A 140 -5.18 -16.23 2.32
CA ASN A 140 -6.12 -17.32 2.62
C ASN A 140 -7.28 -16.85 3.52
N GLU A 141 -6.97 -16.09 4.58
CA GLU A 141 -8.00 -15.54 5.45
C GLU A 141 -8.87 -14.48 4.75
N VAL A 142 -8.26 -13.57 3.97
CA VAL A 142 -8.99 -12.60 3.15
C VAL A 142 -9.97 -13.32 2.22
N THR A 143 -9.48 -14.36 1.54
CA THR A 143 -10.29 -15.13 0.58
C THR A 143 -11.45 -15.83 1.27
N ARG A 144 -11.23 -16.43 2.45
CA ARG A 144 -12.30 -17.03 3.26
C ARG A 144 -13.36 -16.00 3.66
N LEU A 145 -12.95 -14.82 4.13
CA LEU A 145 -13.89 -13.76 4.50
C LEU A 145 -14.72 -13.29 3.29
N LEU A 146 -14.08 -13.16 2.13
CA LEU A 146 -14.78 -12.83 0.89
C LEU A 146 -15.73 -13.94 0.45
N ALA A 147 -15.33 -15.20 0.55
CA ALA A 147 -16.15 -16.38 0.24
C ALA A 147 -17.44 -16.39 1.07
N GLU A 148 -17.33 -16.12 2.37
CA GLU A 148 -18.45 -16.02 3.30
C GLU A 148 -19.40 -14.87 2.91
N ARG A 149 -18.86 -13.70 2.55
CA ARG A 149 -19.68 -12.52 2.19
C ARG A 149 -20.37 -12.67 0.83
N LEU A 150 -19.74 -13.37 -0.11
CA LEU A 150 -20.26 -13.60 -1.46
C LEU A 150 -21.13 -14.86 -1.57
N ASN A 151 -21.23 -15.68 -0.53
CA ASN A 151 -21.83 -17.02 -0.58
C ASN A 151 -21.19 -17.91 -1.68
N LEU A 152 -19.86 -17.85 -1.81
CA LEU A 152 -19.07 -18.63 -2.76
C LEU A 152 -18.17 -19.62 -2.00
N PRO A 153 -18.70 -20.75 -1.47
CA PRO A 153 -17.95 -21.65 -0.59
C PRO A 153 -16.74 -22.32 -1.25
N GLN A 154 -16.67 -22.32 -2.58
CA GLN A 154 -15.57 -22.86 -3.38
C GLN A 154 -14.47 -21.83 -3.70
N LEU A 155 -14.65 -20.57 -3.31
CA LEU A 155 -13.69 -19.51 -3.60
C LEU A 155 -12.35 -19.82 -2.91
N ALA A 156 -11.29 -19.93 -3.70
CA ALA A 156 -9.96 -20.29 -3.24
C ALA A 156 -8.93 -19.23 -3.63
N TYR A 157 -7.88 -19.13 -2.81
CA TYR A 157 -6.73 -18.29 -3.11
C TYR A 157 -5.74 -19.06 -4.00
N VAL A 158 -5.24 -18.41 -5.04
CA VAL A 158 -4.21 -18.94 -5.94
C VAL A 158 -3.02 -17.99 -5.91
N GLN A 159 -1.89 -18.47 -5.37
CA GLN A 159 -0.64 -17.73 -5.48
C GLN A 159 -0.11 -17.81 -6.90
N LEU A 160 0.16 -16.67 -7.51
CA LEU A 160 0.85 -16.53 -8.78
C LEU A 160 2.36 -16.48 -8.57
N PRO A 161 3.15 -17.32 -9.25
CA PRO A 161 4.60 -17.12 -9.34
C PRO A 161 4.92 -15.76 -9.94
N ARG A 162 6.09 -15.18 -9.61
CA ARG A 162 6.49 -13.84 -10.07
C ARG A 162 6.31 -13.64 -11.59
N SER A 163 6.80 -14.57 -12.40
CA SER A 163 6.69 -14.49 -13.86
C SER A 163 5.25 -14.47 -14.36
N GLU A 164 4.36 -15.17 -13.66
CA GLU A 164 2.94 -15.24 -14.00
C GLU A 164 2.21 -13.97 -13.57
N LEU A 165 2.52 -13.44 -12.38
CA LEU A 165 2.02 -12.14 -11.93
C LEU A 165 2.42 -11.03 -12.91
N GLU A 166 3.70 -10.97 -13.30
CA GLU A 166 4.21 -10.00 -14.27
C GLU A 166 3.48 -10.11 -15.62
N ARG A 167 3.25 -11.34 -16.10
CA ARG A 167 2.50 -11.61 -17.34
C ARG A 167 1.05 -11.11 -17.25
N VAL A 168 0.34 -11.47 -16.18
CA VAL A 168 -1.06 -11.07 -15.96
C VAL A 168 -1.20 -9.55 -15.88
N LEU A 169 -0.27 -8.86 -15.20
CA LEU A 169 -0.27 -7.40 -15.12
C LEU A 169 -0.04 -6.75 -16.49
N ALA A 170 0.90 -7.29 -17.28
CA ALA A 170 1.13 -6.82 -18.64
C ALA A 170 -0.10 -7.01 -19.54
N GLU A 171 -0.80 -8.14 -19.43
CA GLU A 171 -2.07 -8.41 -20.13
C GLU A 171 -3.20 -7.47 -19.69
N ALA A 172 -3.19 -7.05 -18.42
CA ALA A 172 -4.07 -6.01 -17.89
C ALA A 172 -3.68 -4.59 -18.32
N GLY A 173 -2.65 -4.43 -19.17
CA GLY A 173 -2.24 -3.13 -19.74
C GLY A 173 -1.22 -2.36 -18.92
N PHE A 174 -0.63 -2.95 -17.88
CA PHE A 174 0.43 -2.30 -17.11
C PHE A 174 1.69 -2.18 -17.96
N ALA A 175 2.40 -1.07 -17.81
CA ALA A 175 3.70 -0.90 -18.46
C ALA A 175 4.70 -1.99 -17.99
N PRO A 176 5.63 -2.44 -18.85
CA PRO A 176 6.55 -3.54 -18.51
C PRO A 176 7.37 -3.29 -17.24
N ASP A 177 7.85 -2.07 -17.01
CA ASP A 177 8.62 -1.73 -15.81
C ASP A 177 7.74 -1.75 -14.56
N VAL A 178 6.47 -1.33 -14.67
CA VAL A 178 5.50 -1.41 -13.56
C VAL A 178 5.22 -2.86 -13.19
N ALA A 179 5.01 -3.75 -14.17
CA ALA A 179 4.81 -5.18 -13.91
C ALA A 179 6.00 -5.79 -13.15
N VAL A 180 7.23 -5.52 -13.61
CA VAL A 180 8.48 -5.97 -12.95
C VAL A 180 8.61 -5.41 -11.53
N LEU A 181 8.30 -4.13 -11.32
CA LEU A 181 8.35 -3.49 -10.00
C LEU A 181 7.28 -4.04 -9.05
N THR A 182 6.11 -4.44 -9.57
CA THR A 182 5.11 -5.16 -8.76
C THR A 182 5.62 -6.54 -8.35
N GLY A 183 6.25 -7.28 -9.27
CA GLY A 183 6.90 -8.56 -8.95
C GLY A 183 7.98 -8.43 -7.86
N GLU A 184 8.83 -7.40 -7.96
CA GLU A 184 9.84 -7.10 -6.94
C GLU A 184 9.23 -6.73 -5.57
N LEU A 185 8.16 -5.93 -5.56
CA LEU A 185 7.42 -5.60 -4.35
C LEU A 185 6.84 -6.86 -3.69
N THR A 186 6.20 -7.72 -4.48
CA THR A 186 5.63 -8.99 -3.99
C THR A 186 6.70 -9.88 -3.37
N GLU A 187 7.87 -10.02 -4.00
CA GLU A 187 9.00 -10.76 -3.42
C GLU A 187 9.52 -10.11 -2.13
N ALA A 188 9.53 -8.78 -2.05
CA ALA A 188 9.93 -8.07 -0.84
C ALA A 188 8.96 -8.29 0.33
N ILE A 189 7.66 -8.32 0.06
CA ILE A 189 6.63 -8.67 1.04
C ILE A 189 6.81 -10.13 1.47
N ASN A 190 6.92 -11.07 0.52
CA ASN A 190 7.08 -12.50 0.80
C ASN A 190 8.34 -12.82 1.60
N ALA A 191 9.44 -12.08 1.38
CA ALA A 191 10.67 -12.21 2.14
C ALA A 191 10.62 -11.51 3.52
N GLY A 192 9.47 -10.93 3.90
CA GLY A 192 9.30 -10.17 5.14
C GLY A 192 10.12 -8.89 5.19
N ARG A 193 10.57 -8.36 4.04
CA ARG A 193 11.34 -7.10 3.97
C ARG A 193 10.42 -5.89 4.05
N VAL A 194 9.22 -5.96 3.48
CA VAL A 194 8.17 -4.96 3.69
C VAL A 194 7.33 -5.38 4.90
N ARG A 195 7.64 -4.79 6.06
CA ARG A 195 7.02 -5.12 7.35
C ARG A 195 6.99 -3.92 8.27
N THR A 196 6.30 -4.06 9.40
CA THR A 196 6.42 -3.10 10.51
C THR A 196 7.87 -3.04 11.03
N THR A 197 8.34 -1.81 11.25
CA THR A 197 9.65 -1.48 11.84
C THR A 197 9.52 -1.01 13.28
N LEU A 198 8.36 -0.46 13.65
CA LEU A 198 8.07 0.08 14.99
C LEU A 198 7.22 -0.87 15.85
N GLY A 199 6.68 -1.93 15.26
CA GLY A 199 5.72 -2.82 15.89
C GLY A 199 4.30 -2.23 15.92
N ARG A 200 3.33 -3.12 16.12
CA ARG A 200 1.93 -2.75 16.32
C ARG A 200 1.72 -2.18 17.72
N SER A 201 1.09 -1.01 17.80
CA SER A 201 0.74 -0.33 19.04
C SER A 201 -0.67 0.25 18.93
N ALA A 202 -1.22 0.76 20.04
CA ALA A 202 -2.50 1.48 20.00
C ALA A 202 -2.46 2.69 19.04
N ALA A 203 -1.31 3.34 18.87
CA ALA A 203 -1.17 4.51 17.99
C ALA A 203 -1.09 4.14 16.50
N SER A 204 -0.64 2.93 16.17
CA SER A 204 -0.55 2.44 14.79
C SER A 204 -1.73 1.56 14.35
N THR A 205 -2.61 1.18 15.28
CA THR A 205 -3.75 0.30 15.03
C THR A 205 -5.00 1.11 14.73
N THR A 206 -5.60 0.87 13.56
CA THR A 206 -6.81 1.54 13.08
C THR A 206 -8.04 0.61 13.13
N PRO A 207 -9.27 1.15 13.13
CA PRO A 207 -10.44 0.37 13.50
C PRO A 207 -11.00 -0.53 12.38
N THR A 208 -10.70 -0.25 11.11
CA THR A 208 -11.29 -0.99 10.00
C THR A 208 -10.63 -2.35 9.84
N ASP A 209 -11.35 -3.42 10.16
CA ASP A 209 -10.94 -4.80 9.87
C ASP A 209 -11.34 -5.23 8.45
N VAL A 210 -10.58 -6.17 7.87
CA VAL A 210 -10.87 -6.75 6.56
C VAL A 210 -12.22 -7.47 6.55
N ALA A 211 -12.65 -8.07 7.66
CA ALA A 211 -13.97 -8.68 7.76
C ALA A 211 -15.12 -7.66 7.59
N GLY A 212 -14.91 -6.41 8.04
CA GLY A 212 -15.82 -5.30 7.83
C GLY A 212 -15.72 -4.77 6.40
N PHE A 213 -14.50 -4.61 5.88
CA PHE A 213 -14.25 -4.16 4.51
C PHE A 213 -14.76 -5.15 3.44
N ALA A 214 -14.77 -6.44 3.74
CA ALA A 214 -15.32 -7.48 2.86
C ALA A 214 -16.81 -7.26 2.53
N GLN A 215 -17.55 -6.54 3.38
CA GLN A 215 -18.92 -6.12 3.07
C GLN A 215 -18.98 -5.11 1.92
N GLU A 216 -17.99 -4.22 1.83
CA GLU A 216 -17.87 -3.22 0.74
C GLU A 216 -17.44 -3.89 -0.56
N LEU A 217 -16.47 -4.82 -0.49
CA LEU A 217 -16.09 -5.67 -1.62
C LEU A 217 -17.28 -6.47 -2.16
N ALA A 218 -18.09 -7.04 -1.27
CA ALA A 218 -19.29 -7.77 -1.65
C ALA A 218 -20.36 -6.87 -2.31
N ALA A 219 -20.53 -5.64 -1.82
CA ALA A 219 -21.43 -4.69 -2.47
C ALA A 219 -20.96 -4.36 -3.90
N ALA A 220 -19.67 -4.10 -4.10
CA ALA A 220 -19.10 -3.83 -5.42
C ALA A 220 -19.14 -5.05 -6.36
N PHE A 221 -19.02 -6.26 -5.82
CA PHE A 221 -19.17 -7.49 -6.59
C PHE A 221 -20.63 -7.74 -7.04
N ASN A 222 -21.62 -7.22 -6.32
CA ASN A 222 -23.03 -7.42 -6.69
C ASN A 222 -23.63 -6.27 -7.49
N ALA A 223 -22.90 -5.15 -7.60
CA ALA A 223 -23.18 -4.08 -8.55
C ALA A 223 -22.82 -4.52 -9.98
#